data_AF-A0A1C5E5L6-F1
#
_entry.id   AF-A0A1C5E5L6-F1
#
_cell.length_a   1.000
_cell.length_b   1.000
_cell.length_c   1.000
_cell.angle_alpha   90.00
_cell.angle_beta   90.00
_cell.angle_gamma   90.00
#
_symmetry.space_group_name_H-M   'P 1'
#
loop_
_entity.id
_entity.type
_entity.pdbx_description
1 polymer ?
#
loop_
_entity_poly.entity_id
_entity_poly.type
_entity_poly.pdbx_seq_one_letter_code
_entity_poly.pdbx_strand_id
1 'polypeptide(L)'
;MARRAGSDGGRERIVTGVADGAEDGGGTVDSDSGTADSGPPPGRRPGSCPAPSPESCPELRPEPHPEPRPVPAGPHVRTLLGAHVLGALAPEEDRRVVDHLAGCELCGTAYLEVAGMPSLLALCDEDDLL
;
A
#
# COMPACT_ATOMS: atom_id res chain seq x y z
N MET A 1 47.31 32.59 -7.76
CA MET A 1 46.50 33.81 -7.67
C MET A 1 45.94 34.14 -9.05
N ALA A 2 44.74 33.68 -9.37
CA ALA A 2 43.94 34.20 -10.49
C ALA A 2 42.47 33.96 -10.15
N ARG A 3 41.73 35.05 -9.94
CA ARG A 3 40.29 35.11 -9.72
C ARG A 3 39.63 35.67 -10.99
N ARG A 4 38.39 35.24 -11.25
CA ARG A 4 37.29 35.83 -12.07
C ARG A 4 36.63 34.70 -12.88
N ALA A 5 35.33 34.65 -13.12
CA ALA A 5 34.13 35.42 -12.74
C ALA A 5 32.96 34.42 -12.94
N GLY A 6 31.94 34.36 -12.10
CA GLY A 6 30.78 35.24 -12.20
C GLY A 6 29.96 34.94 -13.48
N SER A 7 28.97 34.06 -13.38
CA SER A 7 27.83 34.08 -14.31
C SER A 7 26.53 33.87 -13.54
N ASP A 8 25.88 35.01 -13.29
CA ASP A 8 24.44 35.24 -13.28
C ASP A 8 23.70 34.19 -14.13
N GLY A 9 22.67 33.52 -13.64
CA GLY A 9 21.38 34.15 -13.36
C GLY A 9 20.43 33.81 -14.52
N GLY A 10 19.70 32.70 -14.39
CA GLY A 10 18.81 32.22 -15.43
C GLY A 10 17.73 31.31 -14.85
N ARG A 11 16.92 31.83 -13.93
CA ARG A 11 15.70 31.17 -13.47
C ARG A 11 14.60 31.42 -14.49
N GLU A 12 14.39 30.48 -15.39
CA GLU A 12 13.19 30.45 -16.20
C GLU A 12 12.00 30.02 -15.33
N ARG A 13 11.05 30.94 -15.11
CA ARG A 13 9.77 30.62 -14.47
C ARG A 13 8.81 30.16 -15.56
N ILE A 14 8.56 28.85 -15.62
CA ILE A 14 7.41 28.31 -16.33
C ILE A 14 6.15 28.70 -15.56
N VAL A 15 5.35 29.58 -16.15
CA VAL A 15 3.98 29.85 -15.71
C VAL A 15 3.09 28.74 -16.27
N THR A 16 2.81 27.74 -15.44
CA THR A 16 1.79 26.73 -15.72
C THR A 16 0.42 27.41 -15.63
N GLY A 17 -0.32 27.40 -16.73
CA GLY A 17 -1.69 27.91 -16.78
C GLY A 17 -2.61 27.08 -15.91
N VAL A 18 -3.31 27.78 -15.02
CA VAL A 18 -4.50 27.31 -14.33
C VAL A 18 -5.64 27.17 -15.34
N ALA A 19 -6.31 26.03 -15.32
CA ALA A 19 -7.64 25.88 -15.91
C ALA A 19 -8.51 25.16 -14.88
N ASP A 20 -9.35 25.95 -14.22
CA ASP A 20 -10.46 25.52 -13.39
C ASP A 20 -11.54 24.82 -14.24
N GLY A 21 -12.13 23.76 -13.70
CA GLY A 21 -13.37 23.16 -14.19
C GLY A 21 -13.50 21.71 -13.71
N ALA A 22 -14.65 21.21 -13.29
CA ALA A 22 -15.96 21.77 -12.98
C ALA A 22 -16.72 20.62 -12.28
N GLU A 23 -17.34 20.94 -11.15
CA GLU A 23 -18.61 20.47 -10.58
C GLU A 23 -19.25 19.15 -11.09
N ASP A 24 -19.60 18.34 -10.08
CA ASP A 24 -20.93 17.75 -9.83
C ASP A 24 -21.59 16.79 -10.84
N GLY A 25 -21.72 15.54 -10.40
CA GLY A 25 -22.65 14.56 -10.97
C GLY A 25 -23.14 13.60 -9.90
N GLY A 26 -24.19 14.00 -9.17
CA GLY A 26 -24.91 13.15 -8.22
C GLY A 26 -25.66 12.03 -8.92
N GLY A 27 -25.36 10.79 -8.55
CA GLY A 27 -26.14 9.61 -8.92
C GLY A 27 -27.23 9.37 -7.89
N THR A 28 -28.49 9.58 -8.28
CA THR A 28 -29.66 9.24 -7.48
C THR A 28 -29.82 7.74 -7.39
N VAL A 29 -30.14 7.27 -6.19
CA VAL A 29 -30.53 5.89 -5.90
C VAL A 29 -31.95 5.66 -6.41
N ASP A 30 -32.12 4.64 -7.25
CA ASP A 30 -33.44 4.06 -7.53
C ASP A 30 -33.44 2.65 -6.97
N SER A 31 -34.15 2.49 -5.85
CA SER A 31 -34.47 1.22 -5.21
C SER A 31 -35.85 0.79 -5.69
N ASP A 32 -35.93 -0.17 -6.61
CA ASP A 32 -37.17 -0.87 -6.91
C ASP A 32 -37.22 -2.19 -6.13
N SER A 33 -38.12 -2.21 -5.16
CA SER A 33 -38.52 -3.38 -4.40
C SER A 33 -39.52 -4.18 -5.23
N GLY A 34 -39.05 -5.24 -5.90
CA GLY A 34 -39.89 -6.21 -6.59
C GLY A 34 -40.11 -7.47 -5.76
N THR A 35 -41.14 -7.49 -4.93
CA THR A 35 -41.62 -8.71 -4.25
C THR A 35 -42.35 -9.60 -5.25
N ALA A 36 -41.73 -10.70 -5.66
CA ALA A 36 -42.44 -11.83 -6.25
C ALA A 36 -42.45 -12.98 -5.23
N ASP A 37 -43.54 -13.01 -4.46
CA ASP A 37 -44.03 -14.21 -3.79
C ASP A 37 -44.23 -15.30 -4.85
N SER A 38 -43.34 -16.28 -4.86
CA SER A 38 -43.55 -17.54 -5.55
C SER A 38 -43.53 -18.62 -4.48
N GLY A 39 -44.69 -18.81 -3.85
CA GLY A 39 -44.92 -19.91 -2.93
C GLY A 39 -44.49 -21.25 -3.55
N PRO A 40 -43.79 -22.12 -2.79
CA PRO A 40 -43.32 -23.39 -3.31
C PRO A 40 -44.50 -24.34 -3.61
N PRO A 41 -44.43 -25.17 -4.68
CA PRO A 41 -45.47 -26.14 -4.99
C PRO A 41 -45.58 -27.19 -3.88
N PRO A 42 -46.80 -27.65 -3.53
CA PRO A 42 -46.97 -28.68 -2.52
C PRO A 42 -46.57 -30.03 -3.11
N GLY A 43 -45.50 -30.63 -2.60
CA GLY A 43 -45.21 -32.01 -2.94
C GLY A 43 -43.76 -32.42 -2.73
N ARG A 44 -43.45 -32.82 -1.50
CA ARG A 44 -42.71 -34.07 -1.21
C ARG A 44 -42.68 -34.25 0.30
N ARG A 45 -43.15 -35.41 0.76
CA ARG A 45 -42.93 -35.90 2.12
C ARG A 45 -41.43 -35.81 2.43
N PRO A 46 -41.01 -35.46 3.66
CA PRO A 46 -39.61 -35.62 4.04
C PRO A 46 -39.33 -37.12 4.10
N GLY A 47 -38.91 -37.69 2.97
CA GLY A 47 -38.05 -38.85 3.02
C GLY A 47 -36.80 -38.39 3.74
N SER A 48 -36.48 -39.03 4.87
CA SER A 48 -35.19 -38.86 5.52
C SER A 48 -34.12 -38.94 4.45
N CYS A 49 -33.47 -37.83 4.13
CA CYS A 49 -32.17 -37.90 3.51
C CYS A 49 -31.31 -38.73 4.48
N PRO A 50 -30.76 -39.88 4.07
CA PRO A 50 -29.58 -40.34 4.79
C PRO A 50 -28.59 -39.18 4.73
N ALA A 51 -28.02 -38.80 5.88
CA ALA A 51 -26.95 -37.81 5.90
C ALA A 51 -25.94 -38.20 4.80
N PRO A 52 -25.51 -37.27 3.93
CA PRO A 52 -24.40 -37.59 3.05
C PRO A 52 -23.22 -37.97 3.95
N SER A 53 -22.60 -39.13 3.66
CA SER A 53 -21.31 -39.47 4.26
C SER A 53 -20.38 -38.26 4.15
N PRO A 54 -19.57 -37.94 5.18
CA PRO A 54 -18.65 -36.81 5.16
C PRO A 54 -17.43 -37.12 4.28
N GLU A 55 -17.65 -37.50 3.03
CA GLU A 55 -16.58 -37.87 2.12
C GLU A 55 -16.69 -36.98 0.88
N SER A 56 -15.69 -36.10 0.78
CA SER A 56 -15.39 -35.22 -0.37
C SER A 56 -16.08 -33.86 -0.37
N CYS A 57 -15.72 -33.01 0.61
CA CYS A 57 -15.20 -31.71 0.14
C CYS A 57 -13.93 -32.04 -0.64
N PRO A 58 -13.83 -31.78 -1.96
CA PRO A 58 -12.50 -31.63 -2.54
C PRO A 58 -11.89 -30.48 -1.77
N GLU A 59 -10.92 -30.75 -0.89
CA GLU A 59 -10.13 -29.70 -0.29
C GLU A 59 -9.71 -28.81 -1.45
N LEU A 60 -10.16 -27.55 -1.43
CA LEU A 60 -9.55 -26.48 -2.20
C LEU A 60 -8.11 -26.53 -1.75
N ARG A 61 -7.28 -27.27 -2.48
CA ARG A 61 -5.87 -27.44 -2.18
C ARG A 61 -5.38 -26.01 -2.04
N PRO A 62 -4.99 -25.56 -0.83
CA PRO A 62 -4.53 -24.20 -0.65
C PRO A 62 -3.47 -24.00 -1.73
N GLU A 63 -3.64 -22.95 -2.55
CA GLU A 63 -2.63 -22.56 -3.52
C GLU A 63 -1.28 -22.70 -2.82
N PRO A 64 -0.29 -23.41 -3.39
CA PRO A 64 1.00 -23.55 -2.74
C PRO A 64 1.49 -22.14 -2.46
N HIS A 65 1.43 -21.74 -1.18
CA HIS A 65 1.98 -20.47 -0.77
C HIS A 65 3.43 -20.47 -1.25
N PRO A 66 3.89 -19.43 -1.98
CA PRO A 66 5.29 -19.37 -2.35
C PRO A 66 6.09 -19.58 -1.08
N GLU A 67 6.99 -20.57 -1.09
CA GLU A 67 7.83 -20.86 0.07
C GLU A 67 8.41 -19.53 0.56
N PRO A 68 8.25 -19.18 1.85
CA PRO A 68 8.76 -17.92 2.34
C PRO A 68 10.25 -17.90 2.03
N ARG A 69 10.66 -16.97 1.16
CA ARG A 69 12.07 -16.84 0.78
C ARG A 69 12.87 -16.72 2.07
N PRO A 70 14.00 -17.44 2.20
CA PRO A 70 14.78 -17.44 3.43
C PRO A 70 15.10 -15.99 3.80
N VAL A 71 14.60 -15.57 4.97
CA VAL A 71 14.88 -14.24 5.51
C VAL A 71 16.39 -14.08 5.68
N PRO A 72 16.98 -12.92 5.35
CA PRO A 72 18.38 -12.66 5.64
C PRO A 72 18.63 -12.89 7.14
N ALA A 73 19.67 -13.65 7.49
CA ALA A 73 19.91 -14.22 8.83
C ALA A 73 20.32 -13.21 9.92
N GLY A 74 19.85 -11.96 9.84
CA GLY A 74 20.11 -10.89 10.81
C GLY A 74 18.81 -10.35 11.44
N PRO A 75 18.92 -9.50 12.47
CA PRO A 75 17.76 -8.84 13.06
C PRO A 75 17.04 -7.97 12.01
N HIS A 76 15.71 -7.92 12.07
CA HIS A 76 14.92 -7.03 11.22
C HIS A 76 15.28 -5.57 11.45
N VAL A 77 15.27 -4.78 10.38
CA VAL A 77 15.67 -3.37 10.39
C VAL A 77 14.51 -2.40 10.67
N ARG A 78 13.36 -2.90 11.15
CA ARG A 78 12.11 -2.11 11.26
C ARG A 78 12.30 -0.82 12.08
N THR A 79 13.13 -0.86 13.12
CA THR A 79 13.43 0.31 13.97
C THR A 79 14.30 1.37 13.29
N LEU A 80 15.03 1.02 12.22
CA LEU A 80 15.92 1.91 11.48
C LEU A 80 15.24 2.58 10.29
N LEU A 81 14.06 2.10 9.86
CA LEU A 81 13.40 2.55 8.64
C LEU A 81 13.06 4.04 8.63
N GLY A 82 12.63 4.60 9.77
CA GLY A 82 12.36 6.03 9.88
C GLY A 82 13.63 6.86 9.65
N ALA A 83 14.72 6.50 10.32
CA ALA A 83 16.00 7.18 10.15
C ALA A 83 16.57 7.00 8.72
N HIS A 84 16.41 5.82 8.12
CA HIS A 84 16.80 5.54 6.74
C HIS A 84 16.09 6.47 5.76
N VAL A 85 14.75 6.55 5.84
CA VAL A 85 13.93 7.38 4.96
C VAL A 85 14.22 8.88 5.12
N LEU A 86 14.60 9.31 6.33
CA LEU A 86 15.00 10.68 6.61
C LEU A 86 16.47 10.99 6.30
N GLY A 87 17.24 10.00 5.81
CA GLY A 87 18.67 10.16 5.52
C GLY A 87 19.54 10.41 6.76
N ALA A 88 19.08 9.98 7.93
CA ALA A 88 19.71 10.22 9.23
C ALA A 88 20.65 9.08 9.70
N LEU A 89 20.79 8.02 8.91
CA LEU A 89 21.68 6.90 9.22
C LEU A 89 23.13 7.16 8.79
N ALA A 90 24.08 6.53 9.48
CA ALA A 90 25.44 6.47 8.99
C ALA A 90 25.49 5.65 7.68
N PRO A 91 26.44 5.92 6.76
CA PRO A 91 26.48 5.23 5.46
C PRO A 91 26.57 3.71 5.54
N GLU A 92 27.17 3.18 6.61
CA GLU A 92 27.29 1.73 6.83
C GLU A 92 25.98 1.09 7.28
N GLU A 93 25.17 1.81 8.07
CA GLU A 93 23.85 1.36 8.50
C GLU A 93 22.86 1.45 7.35
N ASP A 94 22.95 2.51 6.54
CA ASP A 94 22.12 2.70 5.36
C ASP A 94 22.26 1.54 4.37
N ARG A 95 23.51 1.15 4.05
CA ARG A 95 23.78 -0.03 3.20
C ARG A 95 23.18 -1.31 3.76
N ARG A 96 23.29 -1.54 5.08
CA ARG A 96 22.71 -2.72 5.74
C ARG A 96 21.19 -2.74 5.64
N VAL A 97 20.54 -1.58 5.73
CA VAL A 97 19.08 -1.47 5.55
C VAL A 97 18.71 -1.79 4.11
N VAL A 98 19.39 -1.21 3.13
CA VAL A 98 19.15 -1.47 1.69
C VAL A 98 19.34 -2.95 1.35
N ASP A 99 20.45 -3.55 1.79
CA ASP A 99 20.73 -4.97 1.57
C ASP A 99 19.67 -5.87 2.20
N HIS A 100 19.16 -5.52 3.39
CA HIS A 100 18.10 -6.28 4.06
C HIS A 100 16.76 -6.14 3.34
N LEU A 101 16.41 -4.94 2.87
CA LEU A 101 15.16 -4.68 2.15
C LEU A 101 15.08 -5.44 0.83
N ALA A 102 16.22 -5.72 0.18
CA ALA A 102 16.27 -6.53 -1.03
C ALA A 102 15.82 -8.00 -0.82
N GLY A 103 15.87 -8.49 0.42
CA GLY A 103 15.56 -9.89 0.76
C GLY A 103 14.42 -10.10 1.74
N CYS A 104 13.87 -9.05 2.34
CA CYS A 104 12.87 -9.16 3.41
C CYS A 104 11.58 -8.40 3.09
N GLU A 105 10.56 -9.14 2.63
CA GLU A 105 9.24 -8.58 2.30
C GLU A 105 8.53 -7.94 3.52
N LEU A 106 8.75 -8.46 4.72
CA LEU A 106 8.19 -7.88 5.95
C LEU A 106 8.75 -6.48 6.22
N CYS A 107 10.06 -6.29 6.06
CA CYS A 107 10.68 -4.98 6.20
C CYS A 107 10.40 -4.09 5.00
N GLY A 108 10.28 -4.65 3.78
CA GLY A 108 9.83 -3.93 2.59
C GLY A 108 8.43 -3.34 2.77
N THR A 109 7.50 -4.13 3.31
CA THR A 109 6.14 -3.66 3.63
C THR A 109 6.18 -2.54 4.67
N ALA A 110 6.94 -2.72 5.74
CA ALA A 110 7.10 -1.69 6.77
C ALA A 110 7.78 -0.42 6.24
N TYR A 111 8.68 -0.53 5.27
CA TYR A 111 9.31 0.61 4.61
C TYR A 111 8.29 1.43 3.82
N LEU A 112 7.38 0.76 3.09
CA LEU A 112 6.32 1.44 2.34
C LEU A 112 5.38 2.26 3.25
N GLU A 113 5.15 1.80 4.49
CA GLU A 113 4.36 2.55 5.48
C GLU A 113 4.99 3.92 5.82
N VAL A 114 6.33 4.03 5.76
CA VAL A 114 7.07 5.25 6.18
C VAL A 114 7.72 6.02 5.03
N ALA A 115 7.80 5.45 3.82
CA ALA A 115 8.49 6.06 2.68
C ALA A 115 7.92 7.44 2.25
N GLY A 116 6.66 7.72 2.57
CA GLY A 116 6.02 9.01 2.29
C GLY A 116 6.34 10.13 3.29
N MET A 117 6.98 9.82 4.42
CA MET A 117 7.25 10.79 5.50
C MET A 117 8.06 12.02 5.07
N PRO A 118 9.12 11.92 4.23
CA PRO A 118 9.89 13.09 3.81
C PRO A 118 9.06 14.10 3.02
N SER A 119 8.12 13.62 2.21
CA SER A 119 7.21 14.48 1.44
C SER A 119 6.25 15.24 2.34
N LEU A 120 5.80 14.62 3.44
CA LEU A 120 4.97 15.29 4.44
C LEU A 120 5.76 16.33 5.22
N LEU A 121 7.00 15.99 5.64
CA LEU A 121 7.88 16.94 6.32
C LEU A 121 8.26 18.14 5.45
N ALA A 122 8.35 17.97 4.13
CA ALA A 122 8.63 19.07 3.21
C ALA A 122 7.51 20.14 3.15
N LEU A 123 6.33 19.87 3.73
CA LEU A 123 5.23 20.83 3.84
C LEU A 123 5.33 21.71 5.09
N CYS A 124 6.18 21.33 6.04
CA CYS A 124 6.42 22.06 7.27
C CYS A 124 7.72 22.86 7.14
N ASP A 125 7.75 24.06 7.71
CA ASP A 125 9.01 24.77 7.95
C ASP A 125 9.59 24.42 9.34
N GLU A 126 10.76 24.97 9.66
CA GLU A 126 11.39 24.71 10.97
C GLU A 126 10.58 25.31 12.12
N ASP A 127 9.85 26.41 11.89
CA ASP A 127 9.03 27.07 12.91
C ASP A 127 7.80 26.22 13.27
N ASP A 128 7.24 25.45 12.33
CA ASP A 128 6.16 24.49 12.57
C ASP A 128 6.55 23.30 13.48
N LEU A 129 7.86 23.06 13.69
CA LEU A 129 8.40 21.88 14.38
C LEU A 129 9.01 22.16 15.77
N LEU A 130 9.05 23.42 16.20
CA LEU A 130 9.67 23.91 17.44
C LEU A 130 8.65 24.31 18.51
#